data_AF-A0A841DTC1-F1
#
_entry.id   AF-A0A841DTC1-F1
#
_cell.length_a   1.000
_cell.length_b   1.000
_cell.length_c   1.000
_cell.angle_alpha   90.00
_cell.angle_beta   90.00
_cell.angle_gamma   90.00
#
_symmetry.space_group_name_H-M   'P 1'
#
loop_
_entity.id
_entity.type
_entity.pdbx_description
1 polymer ?
#
loop_
_entity_poly.entity_id
_entity_poly.type
_entity_poly.pdbx_seq_one_letter_code
_entity_poly.pdbx_strand_id
1 'polypeptide(L)' 'MTTPTLYEWAGGHDALRRLTEVFYDAVLEDPILAPVFAHMSENHREHVAIWLGEVFRGPSRYTDELGGTRRCWPTT' A
#
# COMPACT_ATOMS: atom_id res chain seq x y z
N MET A 1 4.96 -17.40 -23.90
CA MET A 1 5.05 -17.06 -22.47
C MET A 1 4.31 -15.77 -22.25
N THR A 2 3.46 -15.68 -21.24
CA THR A 2 2.74 -14.44 -20.90
C THR A 2 3.68 -13.53 -20.10
N THR A 3 3.66 -12.23 -20.38
CA THR A 3 4.43 -11.25 -19.62
C THR A 3 3.90 -11.18 -18.18
N PRO A 4 4.76 -11.29 -17.14
CA PRO A 4 4.33 -11.16 -15.76
C PRO A 4 3.77 -9.77 -15.46
N THR A 5 2.86 -9.71 -14.50
CA THR A 5 2.31 -8.47 -13.94
C THR A 5 3.37 -7.67 -13.19
N LEU A 6 3.13 -6.37 -12.97
CA LEU A 6 4.05 -5.55 -12.18
C LEU A 6 4.13 -6.07 -10.73
N TYR A 7 3.05 -6.63 -10.19
CA TYR A 7 3.02 -7.26 -8.88
C TYR A 7 3.99 -8.44 -8.79
N GLU A 8 3.99 -9.32 -9.80
CA GLU A 8 4.93 -10.45 -9.87
C GLU A 8 6.37 -9.96 -10.04
N TRP A 9 6.61 -8.99 -10.92
CA TRP A 9 7.92 -8.37 -11.08
C TRP A 9 8.43 -7.69 -9.81
N ALA A 10 7.54 -7.08 -9.03
CA ALA A 10 7.87 -6.43 -7.77
C ALA A 10 8.15 -7.42 -6.62
N GLY A 11 7.95 -8.73 -6.82
CA GLY A 11 8.17 -9.75 -5.79
C GLY A 11 6.95 -10.05 -4.93
N GLY A 12 5.76 -9.62 -5.36
CA GLY A 12 4.49 -9.90 -4.70
C GLY A 12 4.30 -9.19 -3.36
N HIS A 13 3.32 -9.67 -2.58
CA HIS A 13 2.87 -9.03 -1.35
C HIS A 13 3.98 -8.82 -0.31
N ASP A 14 4.84 -9.82 -0.11
CA ASP A 14 5.90 -9.73 0.89
C ASP A 14 6.92 -8.63 0.57
N ALA A 15 7.20 -8.41 -0.72
CA ALA A 15 8.08 -7.32 -1.13
C ALA A 15 7.39 -5.96 -0.93
N LEU A 16 6.10 -5.84 -1.25
CA LEU A 16 5.33 -4.62 -1.04
C LEU A 16 5.14 -4.28 0.44
N ARG A 17 4.95 -5.29 1.31
CA ARG A 17 4.91 -5.10 2.77
C ARG A 17 6.24 -4.56 3.31
N ARG A 18 7.37 -5.14 2.87
CA ARG A 18 8.70 -4.63 3.27
C ARG A 18 8.94 -3.22 2.75
N LEU A 19 8.49 -2.92 1.52
CA LEU A 19 8.57 -1.58 0.95
C LEU A 19 7.80 -0.57 1.83
N THR A 20 6.57 -0.89 2.23
CA THR A 20 5.77 0.03 3.05
C THR A 20 6.34 0.16 4.45
N GLU A 21 6.88 -0.89 5.05
CA GLU A 21 7.60 -0.81 6.33
C GLU A 21 8.73 0.21 6.29
N VAL A 22 9.67 0.06 5.35
CA VAL A 22 10.81 0.98 5.21
C VAL A 22 10.36 2.39 4.84
N PHE A 23 9.36 2.53 3.98
CA PHE A 23 8.81 3.83 3.59
C PHE A 23 8.24 4.57 4.80
N TYR A 24 7.41 3.92 5.61
CA TYR A 24 6.81 4.57 6.77
C TYR A 24 7.79 4.83 7.90
N ASP A 25 8.83 4.00 8.05
CA ASP A 25 9.92 4.30 8.97
C ASP A 25 10.63 5.59 8.56
N ALA A 26 10.96 5.76 7.27
CA ALA A 26 11.55 7.00 6.75
C ALA A 26 10.60 8.22 6.86
N VAL A 27 9.30 8.03 6.64
CA VAL A 27 8.27 9.10 6.76
C VAL A 27 8.17 9.61 8.20
N LEU A 28 8.29 8.74 9.19
CA LEU A 28 8.22 9.12 10.60
C LEU A 28 9.48 9.84 11.09
N GLU A 29 10.59 9.71 10.38
CA GLU A 29 11.82 10.48 10.62
C GLU A 29 11.79 11.88 9.98
N ASP A 30 10.92 12.10 8.98
CA ASP A 30 10.81 13.38 8.29
C ASP A 30 9.99 14.39 9.12
N PRO A 31 10.52 15.58 9.46
CA PRO A 31 9.85 16.54 10.34
C PRO A 31 8.58 17.17 9.74
N ILE A 32 8.42 17.14 8.41
CA ILE A 32 7.24 17.65 7.71
C ILE A 32 6.18 16.56 7.62
N LEU A 33 6.57 15.32 7.33
CA LEU A 33 5.63 14.23 7.13
C LEU A 33 5.21 13.56 8.44
N ALA A 34 6.09 13.49 9.44
CA ALA A 34 5.80 12.82 10.71
C ALA A 34 4.51 13.34 11.39
N PRO A 35 4.22 14.66 11.48
CA PRO A 35 2.97 15.15 12.04
C PRO A 35 1.72 14.71 11.25
N VAL A 36 1.84 14.55 9.93
CA VAL A 36 0.74 14.13 9.06
C VAL A 36 0.36 12.67 9.33
N PHE A 37 1.36 11.82 9.61
CA PHE A 37 1.17 10.39 9.85
C PHE A 37 1.16 9.99 11.32
N ALA A 38 1.26 10.95 12.25
CA ALA A 38 1.37 10.71 13.69
C ALA A 38 0.20 9.91 14.30
N HIS A 39 -0.97 9.94 13.65
CA HIS A 39 -2.19 9.26 14.12
C HIS A 39 -2.66 8.14 13.18
N MET A 40 -1.78 7.64 12.31
CA MET A 40 -2.13 6.51 11.44
C MET A 40 -2.42 5.26 12.30
N SER A 41 -3.34 4.42 11.83
CA SER A 41 -3.62 3.15 12.50
C SER A 41 -2.45 2.18 12.37
N GLU A 42 -2.34 1.24 13.31
CA GLU A 42 -1.30 0.18 13.27
C GLU A 42 -1.34 -0.63 11.96
N ASN A 43 -2.55 -0.83 11.41
CA ASN A 43 -2.75 -1.56 10.15
C ASN A 43 -2.53 -0.72 8.88
N HIS A 44 -2.18 0.58 8.99
CA HIS A 44 -2.06 1.47 7.84
C HIS A 44 -1.02 0.96 6.82
N ARG A 45 0.14 0.50 7.30
CA ARG A 45 1.24 0.00 6.46
C ARG A 45 0.83 -1.23 5.63
N GLU A 46 0.08 -2.13 6.25
CA GLU A 46 -0.45 -3.35 5.62
C GLU A 46 -1.54 -3.01 4.59
N HIS A 47 -2.48 -2.13 4.94
CA HIS A 47 -3.52 -1.70 4.01
C HIS A 47 -2.94 -1.06 2.75
N VAL A 48 -1.86 -0.29 2.88
CA VAL A 48 -1.14 0.33 1.75
C VAL A 48 -0.43 -0.73 0.90
N ALA A 49 0.16 -1.76 1.52
CA ALA A 49 0.79 -2.87 0.79
C ALA A 49 -0.24 -3.66 -0.04
N ILE A 50 -1.40 -3.96 0.56
CA ILE A 50 -2.51 -4.65 -0.12
C ILE A 50 -3.03 -3.78 -1.28
N TRP A 51 -3.20 -2.47 -1.05
CA TRP A 51 -3.61 -1.53 -2.10
C TRP A 51 -2.63 -1.47 -3.28
N LEU A 52 -1.32 -1.33 -3.00
CA LEU A 52 -0.28 -1.35 -4.02
C LEU A 52 -0.30 -2.66 -4.82
N GLY A 53 -0.57 -3.77 -4.14
CA GLY A 53 -0.70 -5.08 -4.77
C GLY A 53 -1.78 -5.09 -5.84
N GLU A 54 -2.96 -4.56 -5.54
CA GLU A 54 -4.06 -4.45 -6.49
C GLU A 54 -3.74 -3.48 -7.64
N VAL A 55 -3.14 -2.31 -7.36
CA VAL A 55 -2.72 -1.33 -8.38
C VAL A 55 -1.70 -1.93 -9.36
N PHE A 56 -0.81 -2.79 -8.87
CA PHE A 56 0.19 -3.48 -9.68
C PHE A 56 -0.36 -4.71 -10.43
N ARG A 57 -1.69 -4.84 -10.50
CA ARG A 57 -2.44 -5.94 -11.12
C ARG A 57 -2.24 -7.29 -10.42
N GLY A 58 -1.97 -7.26 -9.11
CA GLY A 58 -2.05 -8.42 -8.22
C GLY A 58 -3.48 -8.70 -7.77
N PRO A 59 -3.66 -9.49 -6.69
CA PRO A 59 -4.98 -9.84 -6.16
C PRO A 59 -5.83 -8.62 -5.74
N SER A 60 -7.16 -8.70 -5.88
CA SER A 60 -8.15 -7.66 -5.53
C SER A 60 -8.42 -7.51 -4.03
N ARG A 61 -7.47 -7.92 -3.18
CA ARG A 61 -7.63 -8.00 -1.73
C ARG A 61 -7.98 -6.65 -1.09
N TYR A 62 -7.54 -5.53 -1.67
CA TYR A 62 -7.85 -4.21 -1.11
C TYR A 62 -9.33 -3.87 -1.33
N THR A 63 -9.84 -4.12 -2.54
CA THR A 63 -11.27 -3.95 -2.84
C THR A 63 -12.13 -4.90 -2.03
N ASP A 64 -11.71 -6.16 -1.89
CA ASP A 64 -12.50 -7.21 -1.25
C ASP A 64 -12.51 -7.12 0.29
N GLU A 65 -11.38 -6.76 0.92
CA GLU A 65 -11.23 -6.76 2.38
C GLU A 65 -11.38 -5.36 2.99
N LEU A 66 -11.09 -4.29 2.24
CA LEU A 66 -11.02 -2.91 2.76
C LEU A 66 -12.05 -1.96 2.11
N GLY A 67 -12.94 -2.47 1.27
CA GLY A 67 -14.04 -1.72 0.66
C GLY A 67 -13.64 -0.87 -0.57
N GLY A 68 -12.41 -1.01 -1.05
CA GLY A 68 -11.91 -0.40 -2.28
C GLY A 68 -11.56 1.09 -2.20
N THR A 69 -11.01 1.61 -3.30
CA THR A 69 -10.47 3.00 -3.43
C THR A 69 -11.52 4.10 -3.26
N ARG A 70 -12.81 3.76 -3.30
CA ARG A 70 -13.93 4.70 -3.09
C ARG A 70 -13.92 5.37 -1.72
N ARG A 71 -13.26 4.78 -0.70
CA ARG A 71 -13.14 5.38 0.63
C ARG A 71 -11.98 6.38 0.75
N CYS A 72 -10.97 6.29 -0.12
CA CYS A 72 -9.76 7.12 -0.06
C CYS A 72 -9.71 8.25 -1.10
N TRP A 73 -10.50 8.16 -2.18
CA TRP A 73 -10.64 9.26 -3.15
C TRP A 73 -12.11 9.40 -3.54
N PRO A 74 -12.85 10.39 -2.99
CA PRO A 74 -14.16 10.71 -3.52
C PRO A 74 -13.94 11.26 -4.94
N THR A 75 -14.46 10.58 -5.95
CA THR A 75 -14.60 11.19 -7.28
C THR A 75 -15.74 12.20 -7.21
N THR A 76 -15.46 13.40 -6.69
CA THR A 76 -16.23 14.63 -6.94
C THR A 76 -15.37 15.84 -6.62
#